data_AF-A0AB73R5N0-F1
#
_entry.id   AF-A0AB73R5N0-F1
#
_cell.length_a   1.000
_cell.length_b   1.000
_cell.length_c   1.000
_cell.angle_alpha   90.00
_cell.angle_beta   90.00
_cell.angle_gamma   90.00
#
_symmetry.space_group_name_H-M   'P 1'
#
loop_
_entity.id
_entity.type
_entity.pdbx_description
1 polymer ?
#
loop_
_entity_poly.entity_id
_entity_poly.type
_entity_poly.pdbx_seq_one_letter_code
_entity_poly.pdbx_strand_id
1 'polypeptide(L)'
;MQRKFRLPDDVWEQFLKKTSAPGETLRLLVINYNNDDNDPLEEVMGVEEAAEKWDMPPGTIKNLCAAGEVKAKKIGNRWIISKRQSAPRSKNN
;
A
#
# COMPACT_ATOMS: atom_id res chain seq x y z
N MET A 1 3.98 17.45 32.92
CA MET A 1 3.20 17.54 31.67
C MET A 1 2.99 16.12 31.16
N GLN A 2 1.75 15.60 31.18
CA GLN A 2 1.47 14.20 30.81
C GLN A 2 1.85 13.97 29.34
N ARG A 3 2.89 13.16 29.08
CA ARG A 3 3.19 12.66 27.72
C ARG A 3 2.08 11.70 27.31
N LYS A 4 1.03 12.23 26.67
CA LYS A 4 -0.11 11.44 26.17
C LYS A 4 0.24 10.60 24.92
N PHE A 5 1.41 10.82 24.32
CA PHE A 5 1.90 10.06 23.17
C PHE A 5 3.30 9.54 23.44
N ARG A 6 3.52 8.24 23.20
CA ARG A 6 4.85 7.61 23.23
C ARG A 6 5.54 7.80 21.87
N LEU A 7 5.96 9.03 21.59
CA LEU A 7 6.77 9.36 20.41
C LEU A 7 8.21 9.65 20.86
N PRO A 8 9.23 9.17 20.12
CA PRO A 8 10.60 9.63 20.31
C PRO A 8 10.70 11.15 20.19
N ASP A 9 11.54 11.77 21.02
CA ASP A 9 11.62 13.23 21.14
C ASP A 9 12.09 13.89 19.83
N ASP A 10 12.99 13.24 19.08
CA ASP A 10 13.48 13.69 17.77
C ASP A 10 12.38 13.73 16.71
N VAL A 11 11.47 12.75 16.72
CA VAL A 11 10.31 12.69 15.83
C VAL A 11 9.30 13.78 16.20
N TRP A 12 9.10 14.01 17.50
CA TRP A 12 8.20 15.06 17.99
C TRP A 12 8.68 16.46 17.60
N GLU A 13 9.97 16.75 17.73
CA GLU A 13 10.55 18.04 17.34
C GLU A 13 10.47 18.28 15.83
N GLN A 14 10.68 17.25 15.01
CA GLN A 14 10.47 17.35 13.55
C GLN A 14 9.02 17.65 13.20
N PHE A 15 8.06 17.09 13.95
CA PHE A 15 6.64 17.34 13.76
C PHE A 15 6.29 18.80 14.10
N LEU A 16 6.74 19.31 15.25
CA LEU A 16 6.51 20.69 15.67
C LEU A 16 7.05 21.72 14.66
N LYS A 17 8.19 21.43 14.02
CA LYS A 17 8.75 22.30 12.97
C LYS A 17 7.90 22.38 11.70
N LYS A 18 7.06 21.37 11.46
CA LYS A 18 6.25 21.24 10.24
C LYS A 18 4.81 21.76 10.39
N THR A 19 4.38 22.12 11.60
CA THR A 19 3.02 22.62 11.83
C THR A 19 2.96 23.70 12.89
N SER A 20 2.15 24.72 12.64
CA SER A 20 1.81 25.78 13.59
C SER A 20 0.72 25.36 14.59
N ALA A 21 0.01 24.25 14.35
CA ALA A 21 -1.08 23.76 15.17
C ALA A 21 -0.97 22.24 15.44
N PRO A 22 -0.03 21.81 16.32
CA PRO A 22 0.30 20.40 16.53
C PRO A 22 -0.90 19.51 16.91
N GLY A 23 -1.80 20.01 17.76
CA GLY A 23 -2.99 19.26 18.20
C GLY A 23 -3.97 18.98 17.07
N GLU A 24 -4.25 19.96 16.22
CA GLU A 24 -5.17 19.80 15.09
C GLU A 24 -4.55 18.97 13.97
N THR A 25 -3.25 19.15 13.70
CA THR A 25 -2.54 18.30 12.73
C THR A 25 -2.51 16.85 13.18
N LEU A 26 -2.29 16.56 14.46
CA LEU A 26 -2.40 15.19 14.98
C LEU A 26 -3.83 14.66 14.86
N ARG A 27 -4.83 15.47 15.19
CA ARG A 27 -6.23 15.09 15.07
C ARG A 27 -6.58 14.72 13.62
N LEU A 28 -6.21 15.56 12.67
CA LEU A 28 -6.41 15.31 11.24
C LEU A 28 -5.63 14.08 10.76
N LEU A 29 -4.40 13.86 11.24
CA LEU A 29 -3.62 12.68 10.91
C LEU A 29 -4.31 11.40 11.41
N VAL A 30 -4.81 11.40 12.64
CA VAL A 30 -5.54 10.25 13.24
C VAL A 30 -6.89 10.04 12.56
N ILE A 31 -7.62 11.12 12.26
CA ILE A 31 -8.87 11.07 11.50
C ILE A 31 -8.61 10.48 10.12
N ASN A 32 -7.60 10.95 9.39
CA ASN A 32 -7.28 10.42 8.06
C ASN A 32 -6.76 8.99 8.11
N TYR A 33 -6.05 8.58 9.16
CA TYR A 33 -5.60 7.20 9.32
C TYR A 33 -6.76 6.25 9.66
N ASN A 34 -7.70 6.70 10.49
CA ASN A 34 -8.86 5.90 10.89
C ASN A 34 -10.01 5.93 9.86
N ASN A 35 -10.12 7.03 9.12
CA ASN A 35 -11.08 7.25 8.03
C ASN A 35 -10.41 7.04 6.66
N ASP A 36 -9.24 6.41 6.60
CA ASP A 36 -8.77 5.83 5.35
C ASP A 36 -9.73 4.66 5.06
N ASP A 37 -10.92 4.99 4.56
CA ASP A 37 -11.94 4.07 4.03
C ASP A 37 -11.41 3.30 2.80
N ASN A 38 -10.10 3.35 2.53
CA ASN A 38 -9.42 2.38 1.70
C ASN A 38 -9.43 1.04 2.43
N ASP A 39 -10.53 0.31 2.24
CA ASP A 39 -10.60 -1.11 2.53
C ASP A 39 -9.32 -1.76 1.99
N PRO A 40 -8.55 -2.51 2.82
CA PRO A 40 -7.35 -3.20 2.36
C PRO A 40 -7.55 -4.07 1.11
N LEU A 41 -8.80 -4.47 0.82
CA LEU A 41 -9.19 -5.16 -0.39
C LEU A 41 -9.15 -4.28 -1.65
N GLU A 42 -9.36 -2.97 -1.55
CA GLU A 42 -9.26 -2.02 -2.67
C GLU A 42 -7.81 -1.85 -3.15
N GLU A 43 -6.83 -2.13 -2.27
CA GLU A 43 -5.41 -2.02 -2.56
C GLU A 43 -4.80 -3.27 -3.21
N VAL A 44 -5.59 -4.36 -3.31
CA VAL A 44 -5.17 -5.62 -3.88
C VAL A 44 -6.11 -6.09 -5.00
N MET A 45 -5.57 -6.83 -5.94
CA MET A 45 -6.30 -7.37 -7.08
C MET A 45 -6.04 -8.86 -7.27
N GLY A 46 -7.00 -9.53 -7.90
CA GLY A 46 -6.85 -10.90 -8.38
C GLY A 46 -6.02 -11.00 -9.66
N VAL A 47 -5.81 -12.23 -10.13
CA VAL A 47 -5.10 -12.46 -11.40
C VAL A 47 -5.92 -11.94 -12.59
N GLU A 48 -7.23 -12.15 -12.54
CA GLU A 48 -8.17 -11.78 -13.58
C GLU A 48 -8.28 -10.25 -13.72
N GLU A 49 -8.41 -9.53 -12.60
CA GLU A 49 -8.39 -8.06 -12.60
C GLU A 49 -7.02 -7.51 -13.06
N ALA A 50 -5.92 -8.15 -12.66
CA ALA A 50 -4.59 -7.78 -13.14
C ALA A 50 -4.42 -8.05 -14.65
N ALA A 51 -5.05 -9.10 -15.19
CA ALA A 51 -5.02 -9.45 -16.61
C ALA A 51 -5.68 -8.36 -17.45
N GLU A 52 -6.84 -7.87 -17.01
CA GLU A 52 -7.52 -6.74 -17.64
C GLU A 52 -6.71 -5.44 -17.49
N LYS A 53 -6.21 -5.15 -16.30
CA LYS A 53 -5.46 -3.92 -16.02
C LYS A 53 -4.15 -3.81 -16.80
N TRP A 54 -3.47 -4.92 -17.01
CA TRP A 54 -2.15 -4.96 -17.66
C TRP A 54 -2.20 -5.45 -19.11
N ASP A 55 -3.38 -5.78 -19.62
CA ASP A 55 -3.59 -6.37 -20.95
C ASP A 55 -2.69 -7.60 -21.18
N MET A 56 -2.70 -8.52 -20.22
CA MET A 56 -1.86 -9.72 -20.23
C MET A 56 -2.69 -10.97 -19.96
N PRO A 57 -2.36 -12.13 -20.58
CA PRO A 57 -3.03 -13.37 -20.26
C PRO A 57 -2.89 -13.73 -18.76
N PRO A 58 -3.96 -14.21 -18.09
CA PRO A 58 -3.91 -14.61 -16.69
C PRO A 58 -2.81 -15.65 -16.38
N GLY A 59 -2.51 -16.53 -17.34
CA GLY A 59 -1.42 -17.51 -17.24
C GLY A 59 -0.04 -16.84 -17.12
N THR A 60 0.21 -15.80 -17.92
CA THR A 60 1.44 -15.01 -17.86
C THR A 60 1.59 -14.34 -16.50
N ILE A 61 0.52 -13.74 -15.98
CA ILE A 61 0.53 -13.10 -14.66
C ILE A 61 0.83 -14.12 -13.55
N LYS A 62 0.23 -15.33 -13.61
CA LYS A 62 0.54 -16.41 -12.66
C LYS A 62 2.02 -16.79 -12.69
N ASN A 63 2.62 -16.88 -13.88
CA ASN A 63 4.04 -17.17 -14.03
C ASN A 63 4.91 -16.06 -13.42
N LEU A 64 4.56 -14.80 -13.66
CA LEU A 64 5.27 -13.65 -13.09
C LEU A 64 5.13 -13.56 -11.57
N CYS A 65 3.96 -13.92 -11.02
CA CYS A 65 3.76 -14.04 -9.57
C CYS A 65 4.63 -15.16 -8.98
N ALA A 66 4.70 -16.31 -9.65
CA ALA A 66 5.52 -17.44 -9.21
C ALA A 66 7.03 -17.15 -9.33
N ALA A 67 7.44 -16.36 -10.32
CA ALA A 67 8.81 -15.92 -10.53
C ALA A 67 9.26 -14.79 -9.58
N GLY A 68 8.33 -14.18 -8.85
CA GLY A 68 8.61 -13.04 -7.95
C GLY A 68 8.83 -11.71 -8.66
N GLU A 69 8.47 -11.62 -9.95
CA GLU A 69 8.58 -10.39 -10.75
C GLU A 69 7.43 -9.40 -10.48
N VAL A 70 6.37 -9.90 -9.85
CA VAL A 70 5.20 -9.14 -9.42
C VAL A 70 5.10 -9.22 -7.89
N LYS A 71 4.87 -8.10 -7.22
CA LYS A 71 4.54 -8.06 -5.79
C LYS A 71 3.17 -8.72 -5.58
N ALA A 72 3.23 -10.00 -5.30
CA ALA A 72 2.06 -10.84 -5.06
C ALA A 72 2.32 -11.81 -3.91
N LYS A 73 1.25 -12.27 -3.27
CA LYS A 73 1.28 -13.33 -2.26
C LYS A 73 0.25 -14.39 -2.61
N LYS A 74 0.65 -15.65 -2.50
CA LYS A 74 -0.27 -16.78 -2.65
C LYS A 74 -0.97 -17.05 -1.33
N ILE A 75 -2.30 -17.09 -1.35
CA ILE A 75 -3.14 -17.45 -0.20
C ILE A 75 -4.06 -18.58 -0.65
N GLY A 76 -3.80 -19.79 -0.14
CA GLY A 76 -4.44 -21.02 -0.63
C GLY A 76 -4.20 -21.21 -2.13
N ASN A 77 -5.29 -21.19 -2.91
CA ASN A 77 -5.25 -21.35 -4.37
C ASN A 77 -5.32 -20.03 -5.15
N ARG A 78 -5.33 -18.87 -4.46
CA ARG A 78 -5.46 -17.56 -5.10
C ARG A 78 -4.17 -16.76 -4.98
N TRP A 79 -3.93 -15.90 -5.96
CA TRP A 79 -2.88 -14.89 -5.92
C TRP A 79 -3.51 -13.55 -5.57
N ILE A 80 -2.90 -12.87 -4.62
CA ILE A 80 -3.27 -11.52 -4.18
C ILE A 80 -2.14 -10.60 -4.62
N ILE A 81 -2.45 -9.69 -5.54
CA ILE A 81 -1.49 -8.83 -6.22
C ILE A 81 -1.67 -7.40 -5.72
N SER A 82 -0.59 -6.70 -5.39
CA SER A 82 -0.67 -5.28 -5.00
C SER A 82 -1.09 -4.41 -6.19
N LYS A 83 -2.14 -3.59 -6.07
CA LYS A 83 -2.54 -2.62 -7.11
C LYS A 83 -1.55 -1.46 -7.26
N ARG A 84 -0.76 -1.18 -6.20
CA ARG A 84 0.22 -0.06 -6.11
C ARG A 84 1.47 -0.21 -6.99
N GLN A 85 1.64 -1.31 -7.70
CA GLN A 85 2.80 -1.53 -8.57
C GLN A 85 2.47 -1.26 -10.03
N SER A 86 3.49 -0.86 -10.80
CA SER A 86 3.38 -0.77 -12.25
C SER A 86 3.31 -2.17 -12.88
N ALA A 87 2.75 -2.23 -14.10
CA ALA A 87 2.78 -3.46 -14.89
C ALA A 87 4.23 -3.98 -15.01
N PRO A 88 4.45 -5.31 -14.84
CA PRO A 88 5.75 -5.90 -15.05
C PRO A 88 6.16 -5.64 -16.51
N ARG A 89 7.32 -5.01 -16.71
CA ARG A 89 7.83 -4.76 -18.07
C ARG A 89 8.04 -6.11 -18.76
N SER A 90 7.36 -6.31 -19.90
CA SER A 90 7.84 -7.26 -20.89
C SER A 90 9.31 -6.93 -21.16
N LYS A 91 10.23 -7.85 -20.82
CA LYS A 91 11.56 -7.81 -21.41
C LYS A 91 11.35 -8.04 -22.91
N ASN A 92 11.17 -6.96 -23.66
CA ASN A 92 11.31 -7.02 -25.11
C ASN A 92 12.77 -7.44 -25.37
N ASN A 93 12.92 -8.67 -25.85
CA ASN A 93 14.13 -9.15 -26.53
C ASN A 93 14.14 -8.61 -27.95
#